data_AF-A0A222F292-F1
#
_entry.id   AF-A0A222F292-F1
#
_cell.length_a   1.000
_cell.length_b   1.000
_cell.length_c   1.000
_cell.angle_alpha   90.00
_cell.angle_beta   90.00
_cell.angle_gamma   90.00
#
_symmetry.space_group_name_H-M   'P 1'
#
loop_
_entity.id
_entity.type
_entity.pdbx_description
1 polymer ?
#
loop_
_entity_poly.entity_id
_entity_poly.type
_entity_poly.pdbx_seq_one_letter_code
_entity_poly.pdbx_strand_id
1 'polypeptide(L)'
;MSHSVPKPGAPVRGSKTGKPIMALFDLLGRSWALGVIWQLSEDGLTFRDLQKRCEGVSPTVLNKRLKELRECALVDHDGTGYVLTALGQELFALLQPFGRWSENWSETVFGGKTGPGSG
;
A
#
# COMPACT_ATOMS: atom_id res chain seq x y z
N MET A 1 19.16 -3.18 -4.69
CA MET A 1 17.96 -3.88 -4.21
C MET A 1 17.04 -4.11 -5.41
N SER A 2 16.43 -5.29 -5.56
CA SER A 2 15.72 -5.64 -6.80
C SER A 2 14.61 -4.63 -7.13
N HIS A 3 14.62 -4.14 -8.37
CA HIS A 3 13.57 -3.27 -8.93
C HIS A 3 12.37 -4.06 -9.47
N SER A 4 12.40 -5.40 -9.39
CA SER A 4 11.34 -6.26 -9.91
C SER A 4 10.21 -6.43 -8.91
N VAL A 5 9.00 -6.75 -9.41
CA VAL A 5 7.89 -7.26 -8.60
C VAL A 5 8.37 -8.46 -7.76
N PRO A 6 8.01 -8.53 -6.46
CA PRO A 6 8.38 -9.66 -5.61
C PRO A 6 7.55 -10.88 -6.02
N LYS A 7 8.22 -12.02 -6.22
CA LYS A 7 7.60 -13.24 -6.74
C LYS A 7 7.59 -14.35 -5.69
N PRO A 8 6.46 -15.06 -5.49
CA PRO A 8 6.45 -16.30 -4.74
C PRO A 8 7.47 -17.31 -5.30
N GLY A 9 8.02 -18.16 -4.44
CA GLY A 9 9.06 -19.13 -4.79
C GLY A 9 10.49 -18.57 -4.82
N ALA A 10 10.68 -17.25 -4.70
CA ALA A 10 11.99 -16.60 -4.62
C ALA A 10 12.19 -15.88 -3.27
N PRO A 11 13.43 -15.67 -2.81
CA PRO A 11 13.73 -14.79 -1.70
C PRO A 11 13.25 -13.35 -1.98
N VAL A 12 12.69 -12.70 -0.95
CA VAL A 12 12.15 -11.34 -1.00
C VAL A 12 12.69 -10.52 0.18
N ARG A 13 12.44 -9.21 0.20
CA ARG A 13 12.86 -8.38 1.34
C ARG A 13 12.21 -8.91 2.62
N GLY A 14 13.03 -9.18 3.64
CA GLY A 14 12.55 -9.69 4.93
C GLY A 14 12.25 -11.19 4.97
N SER A 15 12.44 -11.97 3.89
CA SER A 15 12.26 -13.43 3.94
C SER A 15 13.06 -14.21 2.89
N LYS A 16 13.63 -15.35 3.30
CA LYS A 16 14.29 -16.31 2.40
C LYS A 16 13.41 -17.50 1.99
N THR A 17 12.19 -17.58 2.52
CA THR A 17 11.35 -18.79 2.44
C THR A 17 10.63 -19.00 1.11
N GLY A 18 10.48 -17.94 0.30
CA GLY A 18 9.67 -17.99 -0.92
C GLY A 18 8.16 -18.11 -0.69
N LYS A 19 7.68 -18.03 0.56
CA LYS A 19 6.24 -18.12 0.87
C LYS A 19 5.46 -16.98 0.18
N PRO A 20 4.30 -17.26 -0.46
CA PRO A 20 3.52 -16.25 -1.17
C PRO A 20 3.17 -15.02 -0.33
N ILE A 21 2.79 -15.23 0.94
CA ILE A 21 2.45 -14.13 1.85
C ILE A 21 3.62 -13.18 2.11
N MET A 22 4.86 -13.68 2.07
CA MET A 22 6.04 -12.83 2.24
C MET A 22 6.30 -11.98 0.98
N ALA A 23 6.02 -12.51 -0.21
CA ALA A 23 6.10 -11.72 -1.44
C ALA A 23 5.02 -10.62 -1.47
N LEU A 24 3.81 -10.92 -1.00
CA LEU A 24 2.76 -9.93 -0.83
C LEU A 24 3.17 -8.83 0.17
N PHE A 25 3.72 -9.20 1.32
CA PHE A 25 4.20 -8.22 2.31
C PHE A 25 5.41 -7.41 1.83
N ASP A 26 6.31 -7.97 1.00
CA ASP A 26 7.32 -7.16 0.31
C ASP A 26 6.64 -6.10 -0.55
N LEU A 27 5.70 -6.49 -1.42
CA LEU A 27 4.99 -5.56 -2.32
C LEU A 27 4.30 -4.44 -1.54
N LEU A 28 3.55 -4.79 -0.50
CA LEU A 28 2.80 -3.85 0.33
C LEU A 28 3.72 -2.95 1.18
N GLY A 29 4.89 -3.45 1.57
CA GLY A 29 5.90 -2.71 2.33
C GLY A 29 6.80 -1.81 1.48
N ARG A 30 6.53 -1.67 0.17
CA ARG A 30 7.21 -0.71 -0.69
C ARG A 30 6.54 0.66 -0.61
N SER A 31 7.33 1.70 -0.82
CA SER A 31 6.87 3.09 -0.78
C SER A 31 5.62 3.29 -1.62
N TRP A 32 4.62 3.89 -0.99
CA TRP A 32 3.31 4.23 -1.55
C TRP A 32 2.43 3.07 -2.03
N ALA A 33 2.78 1.80 -1.78
CA ALA A 33 1.92 0.69 -2.20
C ALA A 33 0.56 0.68 -1.51
N LEU A 34 0.57 0.70 -0.17
CA LEU A 34 -0.67 0.79 0.61
C LEU A 34 -1.41 2.11 0.36
N GLY A 35 -0.68 3.24 0.27
CA GLY A 35 -1.29 4.54 -0.01
C GLY A 35 -2.06 4.56 -1.33
N VAL A 36 -1.47 4.04 -2.41
CA VAL A 36 -2.16 3.94 -3.71
C VAL A 36 -3.40 3.05 -3.63
N ILE A 37 -3.30 1.87 -2.99
CA ILE A 37 -4.46 0.97 -2.82
C ILE A 37 -5.57 1.67 -2.04
N TRP A 38 -5.23 2.39 -0.98
CA TRP A 38 -6.20 3.10 -0.14
C TRP A 38 -6.91 4.20 -0.92
N GLN A 39 -6.17 5.02 -1.67
CA GLN A 39 -6.76 6.11 -2.45
C GLN A 39 -7.67 5.62 -3.59
N LEU A 40 -7.35 4.45 -4.18
CA LEU A 40 -8.15 3.82 -5.23
C LEU A 40 -9.31 2.97 -4.72
N SER A 41 -9.43 2.79 -3.40
CA SER A 41 -10.50 1.98 -2.81
C SER A 41 -11.87 2.66 -2.88
N GLU A 42 -11.90 3.99 -2.88
CA GLU A 42 -13.13 4.79 -2.95
C GLU A 42 -13.60 4.94 -4.40
N ASP A 43 -12.72 5.44 -5.28
CA ASP A 43 -13.03 5.78 -6.66
C ASP A 43 -11.82 5.59 -7.58
N GLY A 44 -12.11 5.51 -8.89
CA GLY A 44 -11.08 5.61 -9.92
C GLY A 44 -10.45 7.01 -9.95
N LEU A 45 -9.12 7.08 -10.07
CA LEU A 45 -8.37 8.34 -10.04
C LEU A 45 -7.45 8.50 -11.23
N THR A 46 -7.39 9.71 -11.79
CA THR A 46 -6.35 10.06 -12.75
C THR A 46 -4.97 10.02 -12.07
N PHE A 47 -3.89 9.93 -12.85
CA PHE A 47 -2.53 9.99 -12.30
C PHE A 47 -2.30 11.26 -11.45
N ARG A 48 -2.83 12.40 -11.91
CA ARG A 48 -2.65 13.70 -11.25
C ARG A 48 -3.38 13.74 -9.91
N ASP A 49 -4.61 13.24 -9.86
CA ASP A 49 -5.38 13.20 -8.63
C ASP A 49 -4.76 12.24 -7.62
N LEU A 50 -4.33 11.06 -8.09
CA LEU A 50 -3.64 10.09 -7.26
C LEU A 50 -2.33 10.66 -6.68
N GLN A 51 -1.54 11.38 -7.49
CA GLN A 51 -0.32 12.05 -7.04
C GLN A 51 -0.62 13.11 -5.97
N LYS A 52 -1.67 13.92 -6.17
CA LYS A 52 -2.09 14.94 -5.21
C LYS A 52 -2.55 14.33 -3.89
N ARG A 53 -3.35 13.25 -3.94
CA ARG A 53 -3.85 12.54 -2.76
C ARG A 53 -2.75 11.76 -2.03
N CYS A 54 -1.73 11.30 -2.75
CA CYS A 54 -0.53 10.67 -2.18
C CYS A 54 0.55 11.70 -1.81
N GLU A 55 0.16 12.79 -1.13
CA GLU A 55 1.06 13.83 -0.57
C GLU A 55 2.11 14.39 -1.54
N GLY A 56 1.79 14.44 -2.84
CA GLY A 56 2.75 14.93 -3.85
C GLY A 56 3.93 13.99 -4.09
N VAL A 57 3.75 12.68 -3.90
CA VAL A 57 4.71 11.64 -4.29
C VAL A 57 5.33 11.96 -5.65
N SER A 58 6.64 11.71 -5.80
CA SER A 58 7.31 12.01 -7.07
C SER A 58 6.70 11.18 -8.21
N PRO A 59 6.56 11.74 -9.43
CA PRO A 59 5.98 11.02 -10.56
C PRO A 59 6.68 9.68 -10.85
N THR A 60 8.00 9.63 -10.67
CA THR A 60 8.81 8.42 -10.85
C THR A 60 8.44 7.33 -9.86
N VAL A 61 8.25 7.68 -8.59
CA VAL A 61 7.86 6.71 -7.55
C VAL A 61 6.42 6.23 -7.79
N LEU A 62 5.50 7.13 -8.11
CA LEU A 62 4.11 6.77 -8.39
C LEU A 62 3.99 5.88 -9.63
N ASN A 63 4.65 6.23 -10.74
CA ASN A 63 4.67 5.40 -11.95
C ASN A 63 5.23 4.01 -11.69
N LYS A 64 6.35 3.93 -10.94
CA LYS A 64 6.91 2.64 -10.55
C LYS A 64 5.91 1.82 -9.74
N ARG A 65 5.23 2.45 -8.78
CA ARG A 65 4.25 1.77 -7.92
C ARG A 65 3.05 1.28 -8.72
N LEU A 66 2.46 2.14 -9.56
CA LEU A 66 1.35 1.76 -10.42
C LEU A 66 1.72 0.61 -11.35
N LYS A 67 2.90 0.66 -11.97
CA LYS A 67 3.39 -0.45 -12.80
C LYS A 67 3.47 -1.76 -12.02
N GLU A 68 4.07 -1.76 -10.83
CA GLU A 68 4.17 -2.96 -9.99
C GLU A 68 2.80 -3.50 -9.56
N LEU A 69 1.86 -2.63 -9.17
CA LEU A 69 0.51 -3.04 -8.75
C LEU A 69 -0.32 -3.57 -9.94
N ARG A 70 -0.12 -3.03 -11.14
CA ARG A 70 -0.74 -3.53 -12.37
C ARG A 70 -0.17 -4.88 -12.81
N GLU A 71 1.14 -5.05 -12.74
CA GLU A 71 1.79 -6.35 -13.00
C GLU A 71 1.31 -7.44 -12.03
N CYS A 72 0.89 -7.07 -10.81
CA CYS A 72 0.27 -7.95 -9.82
C CYS A 72 -1.25 -8.09 -9.94
N ALA A 73 -1.88 -7.51 -10.97
CA ALA A 73 -3.32 -7.50 -11.19
C ALA A 73 -4.16 -6.92 -10.02
N LEU A 74 -3.58 -6.02 -9.21
CA LEU A 74 -4.28 -5.34 -8.11
C LEU A 74 -4.90 -4.00 -8.55
N VAL A 75 -4.26 -3.34 -9.53
CA VAL A 75 -4.71 -2.08 -10.12
C VAL A 75 -4.83 -2.28 -11.62
N ASP A 76 -5.75 -1.57 -12.26
CA ASP A 76 -5.77 -1.41 -13.71
C ASP A 76 -6.06 0.05 -14.10
N HIS A 77 -6.11 0.35 -15.39
CA HIS A 77 -6.51 1.63 -15.93
C HIS A 77 -7.69 1.46 -16.89
N ASP A 78 -8.86 1.97 -16.52
CA ASP A 78 -10.13 1.73 -17.23
C ASP A 78 -10.34 2.62 -18.48
N GLY A 79 -9.37 3.48 -18.76
CA GLY A 79 -9.39 4.45 -19.87
C GLY A 79 -9.58 5.88 -19.38
N THR A 80 -10.17 6.07 -18.20
CA THR A 80 -10.37 7.38 -17.55
C THR A 80 -9.41 7.60 -16.39
N GLY A 81 -9.05 6.54 -15.68
CA GLY A 81 -8.12 6.59 -14.56
C GLY A 81 -7.68 5.21 -14.09
N TYR A 82 -6.92 5.20 -13.01
CA TYR A 82 -6.53 3.99 -12.30
C TYR A 82 -7.64 3.56 -11.36
N VAL A 83 -7.88 2.25 -11.28
CA VAL A 83 -8.91 1.64 -10.44
C VAL A 83 -8.33 0.39 -9.77
N LEU A 84 -8.85 0.01 -8.60
CA LEU A 84 -8.62 -1.34 -8.10
C LEU A 84 -9.35 -2.36 -8.98
N THR A 85 -8.69 -3.47 -9.26
CA THR A 85 -9.35 -4.65 -9.86
C THR A 85 -10.22 -5.35 -8.81
N ALA A 86 -10.98 -6.38 -9.21
CA ALA A 86 -11.68 -7.24 -8.25
C ALA A 86 -10.72 -7.83 -7.19
N LEU A 87 -9.55 -8.32 -7.62
CA LEU A 87 -8.52 -8.84 -6.71
C LEU A 87 -7.95 -7.73 -5.80
N GLY A 88 -7.79 -6.51 -6.32
CA GLY A 88 -7.38 -5.34 -5.54
C GLY A 88 -8.39 -4.96 -4.46
N GLN A 89 -9.68 -5.03 -4.78
CA GLN A 89 -10.77 -4.77 -3.84
C GLN A 89 -10.85 -5.85 -2.74
N GLU A 90 -10.69 -7.13 -3.10
CA GLU A 90 -10.57 -8.22 -2.13
C GLU A 90 -9.41 -7.99 -1.16
N LEU A 91 -8.24 -7.60 -1.68
CA LEU A 91 -7.09 -7.27 -0.85
C LEU A 91 -7.35 -6.06 0.06
N PHE A 92 -8.00 -5.01 -0.45
CA PHE A 92 -8.36 -3.84 0.36
C PHE A 92 -9.30 -4.21 1.50
N ALA A 93 -10.32 -5.06 1.25
CA ALA A 93 -11.23 -5.54 2.28
C ALA A 93 -10.51 -6.32 3.40
N LEU A 94 -9.41 -7.00 3.08
CA LEU A 94 -8.54 -7.62 4.08
C LEU A 94 -7.71 -6.61 4.85
N LEU A 95 -7.28 -5.50 4.23
CA LEU A 95 -6.40 -4.49 4.82
C LEU A 95 -7.14 -3.45 5.67
N GLN A 96 -8.37 -3.07 5.30
CA GLN A 96 -9.15 -2.04 5.99
C GLN A 96 -9.28 -2.31 7.51
N PRO A 97 -9.58 -3.54 7.98
CA PRO A 97 -9.62 -3.84 9.41
C PRO A 97 -8.25 -3.69 10.10
N PHE A 98 -7.14 -3.98 9.41
CA PHE A 98 -5.80 -3.77 9.97
C PHE A 98 -5.51 -2.29 10.18
N GLY A 99 -5.97 -1.41 9.29
CA GLY A 99 -5.84 0.04 9.47
C GLY A 99 -6.45 0.49 10.80
N ARG A 100 -7.72 0.14 11.03
CA ARG A 100 -8.41 0.44 12.28
C ARG A 100 -7.74 -0.18 13.51
N TRP A 101 -7.31 -1.45 13.40
CA TRP A 101 -6.60 -2.09 14.51
C TRP A 101 -5.25 -1.41 14.78
N SER A 102 -4.55 -0.94 13.75
CA SER A 102 -3.25 -0.28 13.89
C SER A 102 -3.33 1.04 14.65
N GLU A 103 -4.43 1.77 14.53
CA GLU A 103 -4.69 2.98 15.33
C GLU A 103 -4.81 2.62 16.82
N ASN A 104 -5.61 1.61 17.16
CA ASN A 104 -5.75 1.13 18.53
C ASN A 104 -4.43 0.57 19.08
N TRP A 105 -3.67 -0.18 18.27
CA TRP A 105 -2.33 -0.65 18.65
C TRP A 105 -1.39 0.53 18.91
N SER A 106 -1.42 1.56 18.05
CA SER A 106 -0.58 2.75 18.20
C SER A 106 -0.90 3.50 19.49
N GLU A 107 -2.18 3.69 19.82
CA GLU A 107 -2.63 4.31 21.06
C GLU A 107 -2.25 3.44 22.28
N THR A 108 -2.47 2.14 22.23
CA THR A 108 -2.21 1.22 23.35
C THR A 108 -0.72 1.14 23.69
N VAL A 109 0.14 1.08 22.67
CA VAL A 109 1.59 0.86 22.86
C VAL A 109 2.37 2.17 22.98
N PHE A 110 1.97 3.21 22.26
CA PHE A 110 2.70 4.48 22.18
C PHE A 110 1.92 5.70 22.72
N GLY A 111 0.63 5.57 23.07
CA GLY A 111 -0.21 6.65 23.60
C GLY A 111 0.08 7.07 25.05
N GLY A 112 1.32 6.88 25.53
CA GLY A 112 1.71 7.23 26.89
C GLY A 112 1.70 8.73 27.19
N LYS A 113 0.61 9.20 27.81
CA LYS A 113 0.48 10.28 28.82
C LYS A 113 1.20 11.62 28.54
N THR A 114 0.45 12.63 28.09
CA THR A 114 0.67 14.00 28.59
C THR A 114 0.36 14.01 30.09
N GLY A 115 1.38 14.01 30.95
CA GLY A 115 1.18 14.22 32.38
C GLY A 115 0.68 15.64 32.68
N PRO A 116 -0.07 15.86 33.78
CA PRO A 116 -0.42 17.21 34.20
C PRO A 116 0.80 17.83 34.91
N GLY A 117 1.30 18.96 34.39
CA GLY A 117 2.14 19.87 35.18
C GLY A 117 3.41 20.37 34.50
N SER A 118 3.34 21.61 34.02
CA SER A 118 4.30 22.65 34.41
C SER A 118 3.56 23.97 34.26
N GLY A 119 3.31 24.63 35.42
CA GLY A 119 2.78 25.98 35.49
C GLY A 119 3.84 27.04 35.23
#